data_AF-A0AAD8K590-F1
#
_entry.id   AF-A0AAD8K590-F1
#
_cell.length_a   1.000
_cell.length_b   1.000
_cell.length_c   1.000
_cell.angle_alpha   90.00
_cell.angle_beta   90.00
_cell.angle_gamma   90.00
#
_symmetry.space_group_name_H-M   'P 1'
#
loop_
_entity.id
_entity.type
_entity.pdbx_description
1 polymer ?
#
loop_
_entity_poly.entity_id
_entity_poly.type
_entity_poly.pdbx_seq_one_letter_code
_entity_poly.pdbx_strand_id
1 'polypeptide(L)'
;MAVDSIPPIILTQLNYLLNHSPHSIKVEQMWSGSKNPSLLDRFTLVIPFCLDYIKWDVIYNAQFPLLAPDIIFGPEDENFRPYPVGKEGDLMPKNSLSDWNYKDPTRLLSLIHELRSLYMVYQKKRVSEVDDERLKFEISTMYSREGIEMHMSSGVDKPEEVKLAVPLLEMDLNKMVAGSSWRHQQKIYLQVIYPVSRKYLAVTSAPRLKLISSPELKDLFSIDEFRLPPWLEGMCMAEYLPTLEEMLESQIRDAVSSIEVRRKFITALAVPFGRPLEADPVFCRKATFLACSGVFTFLVHFTLPLQFPRQQPALTLQSSQHFHSHPGKPIKSAILQDYPWSPRWDVAQMAERIFDYLVEECLNFKKHCNEVLVQQR
;
A
#
# COMPACT_ATOMS: atom_id res chain seq x y z
N MET A 1 21.97 2.94 11.58
CA MET A 1 23.41 3.30 11.51
C MET A 1 23.53 4.52 10.59
N ALA A 2 24.45 5.44 10.91
CA ALA A 2 24.67 6.78 10.32
C ALA A 2 23.75 7.93 10.80
N VAL A 3 23.57 8.08 12.12
CA VAL A 3 22.95 9.30 12.70
C VAL A 3 23.98 10.44 12.83
N ASP A 4 25.28 10.11 12.92
CA ASP A 4 26.36 11.08 13.21
C ASP A 4 26.89 11.83 11.97
N SER A 5 26.38 11.54 10.77
CA SER A 5 26.86 12.13 9.52
C SER A 5 25.99 13.26 8.99
N ILE A 6 24.78 13.50 9.52
CA ILE A 6 23.87 14.55 9.03
C ILE A 6 23.87 15.70 10.05
N PRO A 7 24.05 16.97 9.63
CA PRO A 7 23.93 18.11 10.53
C PRO A 7 22.60 18.10 11.31
N PRO A 8 22.58 18.29 12.65
CA PRO A 8 21.39 18.09 13.47
C PRO A 8 20.16 18.90 13.04
N ILE A 9 20.36 20.12 12.53
CA ILE A 9 19.28 20.99 12.04
C ILE A 9 18.58 20.35 10.82
N ILE A 10 19.37 19.89 9.85
CA ILE A 10 18.89 19.23 8.63
C ILE A 10 18.20 17.92 9.01
N LEU A 11 18.81 17.14 9.89
CA LEU A 11 18.26 15.86 10.36
C LEU A 11 16.90 16.04 11.03
N THR A 12 16.73 17.09 11.83
CA THR A 12 15.46 17.37 12.52
C THR A 12 14.35 17.68 11.52
N GLN A 13 14.61 18.55 10.53
CA GLN A 13 13.64 18.89 9.48
C GLN A 13 13.32 17.69 8.59
N LEU A 14 14.33 16.90 8.22
CA LEU A 14 14.14 15.69 7.42
C LEU A 14 13.32 14.61 8.15
N ASN A 15 13.65 14.34 9.41
CA ASN A 15 12.88 13.39 10.23
C ASN A 15 11.44 13.87 10.42
N TYR A 16 11.24 15.19 10.57
CA TYR A 16 9.89 15.73 10.66
C TYR A 16 9.10 15.47 9.37
N LEU A 17 9.67 15.80 8.20
CA LEU A 17 9.09 15.52 6.88
C LEU A 17 8.70 14.04 6.73
N LEU A 18 9.63 13.11 7.01
CA LEU A 18 9.41 11.68 6.78
C LEU A 18 8.35 11.05 7.71
N ASN A 19 8.19 11.59 8.92
CA ASN A 19 7.27 11.03 9.91
C ASN A 19 5.87 11.70 9.90
N HIS A 20 5.76 12.93 9.41
CA HIS A 20 4.52 13.72 9.48
C HIS A 20 3.90 14.02 8.11
N SER A 21 4.58 13.69 7.02
CA SER A 21 3.99 13.83 5.68
C SER A 21 2.82 12.85 5.50
N PRO A 22 1.66 13.31 4.97
CA PRO A 22 0.56 12.43 4.59
C PRO A 22 0.91 11.54 3.39
N HIS A 23 1.96 11.88 2.64
CA HIS A 23 2.52 11.07 1.56
C HIS A 23 3.73 10.29 2.07
N SER A 24 3.86 9.02 1.67
CA SER A 24 4.99 8.14 1.99
C SER A 24 6.27 8.55 1.23
N ILE A 25 6.81 9.71 1.59
CA ILE A 25 8.07 10.25 1.05
C ILE A 25 9.23 9.42 1.60
N LYS A 26 10.21 9.11 0.73
CA LYS A 26 11.41 8.36 1.09
C LYS A 26 12.66 9.11 0.65
N VAL A 27 13.79 8.79 1.27
CA VAL A 27 15.10 9.21 0.79
C VAL A 27 15.73 8.06 0.01
N GLU A 28 16.11 8.31 -1.24
CA GLU A 28 16.79 7.31 -2.08
C GLU A 28 18.30 7.26 -1.80
N GLN A 29 18.92 8.43 -1.75
CA GLN A 29 20.36 8.57 -1.57
C GLN A 29 20.69 9.85 -0.80
N MET A 30 21.84 9.85 -0.14
CA MET A 30 22.40 10.99 0.59
C MET A 30 23.88 11.13 0.24
N TRP A 31 24.36 12.36 0.09
CA TRP A 31 25.76 12.62 -0.23
C TRP A 31 26.25 13.94 0.38
N SER A 32 27.57 14.11 0.45
CA SER A 32 28.20 15.34 0.92
C SER A 32 28.36 16.33 -0.23
N GLY A 33 27.95 17.58 0.01
CA GLY A 33 28.22 18.73 -0.84
C GLY A 33 29.55 19.43 -0.56
N SER A 34 30.30 18.97 0.43
CA SER A 34 31.51 19.62 0.90
C SER A 34 32.74 18.74 0.68
N LYS A 35 33.94 19.35 0.79
CA LYS A 35 35.21 18.60 0.80
C LYS A 35 35.33 17.65 1.99
N ASN A 36 34.48 17.80 3.01
CA ASN A 36 34.40 16.87 4.11
C ASN A 36 33.35 15.78 3.81
N PRO A 37 33.76 14.55 3.48
CA PRO A 37 32.83 13.49 3.11
C PRO A 37 31.97 13.00 4.29
N SER A 38 32.29 13.39 5.53
CA SER A 38 31.57 12.95 6.72
C SER A 38 30.24 13.66 6.95
N LEU A 39 30.01 14.82 6.32
CA LEU A 39 28.79 15.61 6.48
C LEU A 39 27.88 15.46 5.26
N LEU A 40 26.77 14.74 5.43
CA LEU A 40 25.74 14.55 4.43
C LEU A 40 24.69 15.66 4.55
N ASP A 41 24.68 16.56 3.58
CA ASP A 41 23.78 17.73 3.51
C ASP A 41 22.91 17.75 2.25
N ARG A 42 23.07 16.77 1.35
CA ARG A 42 22.29 16.64 0.12
C ARG A 42 21.63 15.28 0.06
N PHE A 43 20.40 15.25 -0.43
CA PHE A 43 19.65 14.00 -0.54
C PHE A 43 18.57 14.06 -1.62
N THR A 44 18.28 12.90 -2.21
CA THR A 44 17.21 12.74 -3.20
C THR A 44 15.95 12.28 -2.49
N LEU A 45 14.89 13.11 -2.55
CA LEU A 45 13.55 12.74 -2.11
C LEU A 45 12.82 12.01 -3.23
N VAL A 46 12.24 10.87 -2.88
CA VAL A 46 11.30 10.10 -3.70
C VAL A 46 9.90 10.42 -3.21
N ILE A 47 9.18 11.22 -3.98
CA ILE A 47 7.91 11.83 -3.59
C ILE A 47 6.77 11.15 -4.36
N PRO A 48 5.77 10.56 -3.68
CA PRO A 48 4.60 9.99 -4.34
C PRO A 48 3.80 11.04 -5.13
N PHE A 49 3.58 10.78 -6.42
CA PHE A 49 2.78 11.63 -7.30
C PHE A 49 2.14 10.79 -8.42
N CYS A 50 0.84 10.93 -8.64
CA CYS A 50 0.09 10.21 -9.68
C CYS A 50 0.27 8.67 -9.66
N LEU A 51 0.36 8.10 -8.45
CA LEU A 51 0.60 6.67 -8.18
C LEU A 51 1.94 6.14 -8.73
N ASP A 52 2.86 7.05 -8.97
CA ASP A 52 4.26 6.82 -9.30
C ASP A 52 5.11 7.67 -8.34
N TYR A 53 6.37 7.91 -8.68
CA TYR A 53 7.25 8.76 -7.90
C TYR A 53 7.97 9.79 -8.76
N ILE A 54 8.04 11.01 -8.25
CA ILE A 54 8.96 12.04 -8.73
C ILE A 54 10.19 12.10 -7.83
N LYS A 55 11.32 12.51 -8.39
CA LYS A 55 12.60 12.59 -7.68
C LYS A 55 13.09 14.02 -7.67
N TRP A 56 13.27 14.59 -6.48
CA TRP A 56 13.81 15.93 -6.29
C TRP A 56 15.03 15.88 -5.40
N ASP A 57 16.10 16.54 -5.79
CA ASP A 57 17.29 16.67 -4.95
C ASP A 57 17.15 17.90 -4.08
N VAL A 58 17.28 17.70 -2.76
CA VAL A 58 17.32 18.76 -1.76
C VAL A 58 18.77 19.02 -1.40
N ILE A 59 19.19 20.27 -1.52
CA ILE A 59 20.58 20.69 -1.38
C ILE A 59 20.66 21.69 -0.23
N TYR A 60 21.07 21.19 0.94
CA TYR A 60 21.57 22.07 1.99
C TYR A 60 23.06 22.31 1.83
N ASN A 61 23.57 23.25 2.61
CA ASN A 61 24.99 23.47 2.80
C ASN A 61 25.35 23.31 4.28
N ALA A 62 26.07 22.24 4.62
CA ALA A 62 26.47 21.94 5.99
C ALA A 62 27.33 23.05 6.63
N GLN A 63 28.04 23.84 5.82
CA GLN A 63 28.85 24.96 6.30
C GLN A 63 28.00 26.20 6.62
N PHE A 64 26.80 26.29 6.04
CA PHE A 64 25.85 27.37 6.25
C PHE A 64 24.44 26.83 6.55
N PRO A 65 24.25 26.08 7.65
CA PRO A 65 23.02 25.35 7.94
C PRO A 65 21.81 26.25 8.26
N LEU A 66 22.02 27.56 8.32
CA LEU A 66 20.99 28.56 8.57
C LEU A 66 20.25 28.99 7.30
N LEU A 67 20.85 28.73 6.13
CA LEU A 67 20.28 29.07 4.83
C LEU A 67 19.20 28.06 4.44
N ALA A 68 18.26 28.53 3.61
CA ALA A 68 17.26 27.66 2.99
C ALA A 68 17.94 26.67 2.02
N PRO A 69 17.36 25.47 1.82
CA PRO A 69 17.87 24.53 0.83
C PRO A 69 17.53 24.99 -0.60
N ASP A 70 18.35 24.57 -1.55
CA ASP A 70 17.99 24.58 -2.97
C ASP A 70 17.32 23.27 -3.36
N ILE A 71 16.47 23.31 -4.39
CA ILE A 71 15.76 22.13 -4.91
C ILE A 71 16.07 21.98 -6.40
N ILE A 72 16.56 20.80 -6.79
CA ILE A 72 16.71 20.42 -8.20
C ILE A 72 15.58 19.45 -8.57
N PHE A 73 14.80 19.83 -9.57
CA PHE A 73 13.73 18.98 -10.11
C PHE A 73 14.29 17.96 -11.10
N GLY A 74 13.52 16.90 -11.35
CA GLY A 74 13.93 15.85 -12.29
C GLY A 74 14.18 16.37 -13.71
N PRO A 75 14.95 15.62 -14.52
CA PRO A 75 15.34 16.05 -15.88
C PRO A 75 14.15 16.24 -16.82
N GLU A 76 13.01 15.61 -16.54
CA GLU A 76 11.77 15.75 -17.34
C GLU A 76 10.99 17.04 -17.02
N ASP A 77 11.43 17.80 -16.00
CA ASP A 77 10.73 18.94 -15.42
C ASP A 77 11.57 20.23 -15.42
N GLU A 78 12.54 20.38 -16.33
CA GLU A 78 13.37 21.59 -16.44
C GLU A 78 12.54 22.89 -16.64
N ASN A 79 11.35 22.75 -17.21
CA ASN A 79 10.42 23.86 -17.43
C ASN A 79 9.53 24.17 -16.22
N PHE A 80 9.62 23.37 -15.14
CA PHE A 80 8.90 23.64 -13.90
C PHE A 80 9.59 24.77 -13.12
N ARG A 81 8.98 25.95 -13.17
CA ARG A 81 9.44 27.15 -12.47
C ARG A 81 8.39 27.57 -11.42
N PRO A 82 8.44 27.02 -10.19
CA PRO A 82 7.41 27.25 -9.16
C PRO A 82 7.32 28.72 -8.72
N TYR A 83 8.44 29.45 -8.79
CA TYR A 83 8.55 30.85 -8.42
C TYR A 83 8.95 31.68 -9.64
N PRO A 84 7.98 32.13 -10.46
CA PRO A 84 8.29 33.01 -11.57
C PRO A 84 8.84 34.33 -11.03
N VAL A 85 9.96 34.78 -11.59
CA VAL A 85 10.48 36.14 -11.34
C VAL A 85 9.44 37.10 -11.90
N GLY A 86 8.75 37.85 -11.04
CA GLY A 86 7.78 38.83 -11.53
C GLY A 86 8.46 39.94 -12.31
N LYS A 87 7.67 40.64 -13.11
CA LYS A 87 8.10 41.87 -13.78
C LYS A 87 8.36 42.93 -12.70
N GLU A 88 9.32 43.83 -12.94
CA GLU A 88 9.61 44.96 -12.04
C GLU A 88 8.30 45.66 -11.60
N GLY A 89 8.00 45.62 -10.30
CA GLY A 89 6.84 46.27 -9.70
C GLY A 89 5.78 45.33 -9.10
N ASP A 90 5.79 44.03 -9.40
CA ASP A 90 4.87 43.08 -8.76
C ASP A 90 5.37 42.64 -7.38
N LEU A 91 4.49 42.71 -6.37
CA LEU A 91 4.73 42.12 -5.04
C LEU A 91 4.92 40.61 -5.21
N MET A 92 6.15 40.13 -5.01
CA MET A 92 6.42 38.69 -5.02
C MET A 92 5.54 37.98 -3.99
N PRO A 93 4.79 36.94 -4.38
CA PRO A 93 4.05 36.14 -3.41
C PRO A 93 5.02 35.61 -2.36
N LYS A 94 4.70 35.80 -1.07
CA LYS A 94 5.46 35.14 0.00
C LYS A 94 5.38 33.64 -0.21
N ASN A 95 6.53 32.99 -0.31
CA ASN A 95 6.67 31.54 -0.46
C ASN A 95 7.41 30.95 0.75
N SER A 96 7.40 29.62 0.90
CA SER A 96 8.06 28.91 2.00
C SER A 96 9.57 29.19 2.12
N LEU A 97 10.23 29.68 1.06
CA LEU A 97 11.64 30.05 1.08
C LEU A 97 11.89 31.48 1.60
N SER A 98 10.93 32.39 1.42
CA SER A 98 11.06 33.81 1.77
C SER A 98 11.08 34.09 3.28
N ASP A 99 10.48 33.22 4.09
CA ASP A 99 10.43 33.31 5.56
C ASP A 99 11.13 32.12 6.25
N TRP A 100 12.16 31.55 5.60
CA TRP A 100 12.81 30.33 6.06
C TRP A 100 13.33 30.43 7.50
N ASN A 101 12.81 29.58 8.38
CA ASN A 101 13.23 29.47 9.77
C ASN A 101 13.90 28.12 10.03
N TYR A 102 15.23 28.08 10.01
CA TYR A 102 16.01 26.85 10.25
C TYR A 102 15.73 26.17 11.61
N LYS A 103 15.20 26.90 12.60
CA LYS A 103 14.85 26.31 13.92
C LYS A 103 13.52 25.58 13.92
N ASP A 104 12.67 25.87 12.94
CA ASP A 104 11.34 25.28 12.83
C ASP A 104 11.44 23.94 12.06
N PRO A 105 11.17 22.80 12.71
CA PRO A 105 11.30 21.48 12.09
C PRO A 105 10.29 21.27 10.95
N THR A 106 9.22 22.06 10.89
CA THR A 106 8.14 21.92 9.91
C THR A 106 8.48 22.50 8.53
N ARG A 107 9.52 23.35 8.42
CA ARG A 107 9.76 24.16 7.21
C ARG A 107 10.04 23.35 5.96
N LEU A 108 10.81 22.27 6.06
CA LEU A 108 11.05 21.39 4.93
C LEU A 108 9.76 20.67 4.50
N LEU A 109 8.90 20.27 5.45
CA LEU A 109 7.59 19.68 5.13
C LEU A 109 6.73 20.68 4.36
N SER A 110 6.60 21.91 4.86
CA SER A 110 5.82 22.97 4.22
C SER A 110 6.34 23.29 2.82
N LEU A 111 7.66 23.40 2.64
CA LEU A 111 8.27 23.65 1.34
C LEU A 111 7.96 22.53 0.33
N ILE A 112 8.16 21.26 0.71
CA ILE A 112 7.92 20.13 -0.20
C ILE A 112 6.43 20.01 -0.54
N HIS A 113 5.53 20.28 0.42
CA HIS A 113 4.09 20.30 0.15
C HIS A 113 3.68 21.43 -0.79
N GLU A 114 4.19 22.65 -0.57
CA GLU A 114 3.95 23.80 -1.45
C GLU A 114 4.42 23.51 -2.87
N LEU A 115 5.66 23.04 -3.02
CA LEU A 115 6.22 22.69 -4.31
C LEU A 115 5.43 21.58 -5.00
N ARG A 116 4.97 20.56 -4.26
CA ARG A 116 4.11 19.48 -4.81
C ARG A 116 2.77 20.02 -5.30
N SER A 117 2.16 20.95 -4.57
CA SER A 117 0.93 21.62 -5.01
C SER A 117 1.15 22.45 -6.28
N LEU A 118 2.25 23.20 -6.37
CA LEU A 118 2.62 23.93 -7.60
C LEU A 118 2.91 22.99 -8.77
N TYR A 119 3.56 21.85 -8.50
CA TYR A 119 3.84 20.82 -9.49
C TYR A 119 2.56 20.20 -10.06
N MET A 120 1.55 19.98 -9.21
CA MET A 120 0.23 19.51 -9.64
C MET A 120 -0.43 20.49 -10.62
N VAL A 121 -0.35 21.80 -10.34
CA VAL A 121 -0.88 22.84 -11.25
C VAL A 121 -0.10 22.86 -12.57
N TYR A 122 1.22 22.77 -12.50
CA TYR A 122 2.10 22.69 -13.68
C TYR A 122 1.76 21.48 -14.57
N GLN A 123 1.62 20.30 -13.99
CA GLN A 123 1.28 19.08 -14.72
C GLN A 123 -0.13 19.16 -15.31
N LYS A 124 -1.12 19.70 -14.58
CA LYS A 124 -2.46 19.94 -15.11
C LYS A 124 -2.45 20.87 -16.34
N LYS A 125 -1.62 21.92 -16.30
CA LYS A 125 -1.44 22.82 -17.45
C LYS A 125 -0.82 22.08 -18.65
N ARG A 126 0.26 21.32 -18.46
CA ARG A 126 0.88 20.51 -19.52
C ARG A 126 -0.11 19.56 -20.17
N VAL A 127 -0.90 18.86 -19.36
CA VAL A 127 -1.92 17.94 -19.86
C VAL A 127 -3.00 18.68 -20.66
N SER A 128 -3.40 19.89 -20.26
CA SER A 128 -4.38 20.69 -21.02
C SER A 128 -3.86 21.19 -22.38
N GLU A 129 -2.54 21.27 -22.55
CA GLU A 129 -1.88 21.69 -23.80
C GLU A 129 -1.70 20.52 -24.79
N VAL A 130 -2.04 19.29 -24.39
CA VAL A 130 -1.96 18.11 -25.26
C VAL A 130 -3.00 18.21 -26.38
N ASP A 131 -2.54 18.06 -27.61
CA ASP A 131 -3.35 18.14 -28.84
C ASP A 131 -3.98 16.78 -29.18
N ASP A 132 -4.83 16.28 -28.28
CA ASP A 132 -5.60 15.04 -28.43
C ASP A 132 -7.06 15.26 -27.99
N GLU A 133 -7.98 15.33 -28.95
CA GLU A 133 -9.39 15.62 -28.69
C GLU A 133 -10.10 14.52 -27.89
N ARG A 134 -9.69 13.26 -28.05
CA ARG A 134 -10.26 12.17 -27.25
C ARG A 134 -9.84 12.30 -25.80
N LEU A 135 -8.57 12.59 -25.54
CA LEU A 135 -8.07 12.78 -24.19
C LEU A 135 -8.72 14.01 -23.52
N LYS A 136 -8.86 15.12 -24.24
CA LYS A 136 -9.56 16.33 -23.73
C LYS A 136 -11.00 16.00 -23.32
N PHE A 137 -11.71 15.24 -24.16
CA PHE A 137 -13.05 14.76 -23.84
C PHE A 137 -13.05 13.94 -22.54
N GLU A 138 -12.21 12.92 -22.42
CA GLU A 138 -12.14 12.08 -21.21
C GLU A 138 -11.89 12.91 -19.95
N ILE A 139 -10.91 13.82 -19.98
CA ILE A 139 -10.57 14.68 -18.85
C ILE A 139 -11.75 15.60 -18.47
N SER A 140 -12.43 16.18 -19.48
CA SER A 140 -13.58 17.05 -19.25
C SER A 140 -14.74 16.32 -18.55
N THR A 141 -14.96 15.04 -18.88
CA THR A 141 -16.02 14.24 -18.25
C THR A 141 -15.72 13.92 -16.78
N MET A 142 -14.45 13.99 -16.37
CA MET A 142 -14.01 13.75 -14.99
C MET A 142 -13.76 15.03 -14.19
N TYR A 143 -13.99 16.22 -14.76
CA TYR A 143 -13.61 17.50 -14.14
C TYR A 143 -14.28 17.76 -12.78
N SER A 144 -15.48 17.18 -12.55
CA SER A 144 -16.22 17.31 -11.29
C SER A 144 -15.63 16.52 -10.13
N ARG A 145 -14.74 15.55 -10.39
CA ARG A 145 -14.12 14.72 -9.36
C ARG A 145 -12.96 15.45 -8.69
N GLU A 146 -12.99 15.52 -7.36
CA GLU A 146 -11.91 16.07 -6.57
C GLU A 146 -10.75 15.07 -6.39
N GLY A 147 -9.54 15.60 -6.20
CA GLY A 147 -8.36 14.78 -5.87
C GLY A 147 -7.74 13.98 -7.01
N ILE A 148 -8.17 14.20 -8.27
CA ILE A 148 -7.48 13.61 -9.44
C ILE A 148 -6.12 14.26 -9.60
N GLU A 149 -5.07 13.44 -9.58
CA GLU A 149 -3.72 13.86 -9.97
C GLU A 149 -3.47 13.51 -11.43
N MET A 150 -2.79 14.38 -12.16
CA MET A 150 -2.47 14.21 -13.57
C MET A 150 -0.96 14.35 -13.75
N HIS A 151 -0.38 13.55 -14.62
CA HIS A 151 1.03 13.60 -14.93
C HIS A 151 1.25 13.28 -16.42
N MET A 152 1.97 14.16 -17.10
CA MET A 152 2.44 13.92 -18.46
C MET A 152 3.85 13.35 -18.40
N SER A 153 4.04 12.13 -18.91
CA SER A 153 5.35 11.50 -19.05
C SER A 153 5.79 11.50 -20.51
N SER A 154 7.04 11.87 -20.74
CA SER A 154 7.69 11.89 -22.06
C SER A 154 9.08 11.32 -21.93
N GLY A 155 9.41 10.26 -22.68
CA GLY A 155 10.75 9.66 -22.67
C GLY A 155 11.39 9.70 -24.05
N VAL A 156 12.72 9.71 -24.11
CA VAL A 156 13.50 9.68 -25.37
C VAL A 156 13.10 8.48 -26.25
N ASP A 157 12.73 7.36 -25.62
CA ASP A 157 12.31 6.11 -26.28
C ASP A 157 10.86 5.67 -25.95
N LYS A 158 10.06 6.52 -25.29
CA LYS A 158 8.69 6.18 -24.88
C LYS A 158 7.69 7.14 -25.53
N PRO A 159 6.56 6.63 -26.06
CA PRO A 159 5.48 7.49 -26.53
C PRO A 159 5.01 8.41 -25.40
N GLU A 160 4.58 9.61 -25.75
CA GLU A 160 3.96 10.53 -24.80
C GLU A 160 2.72 9.87 -24.20
N GLU A 161 2.61 9.93 -22.89
CA GLU A 161 1.51 9.32 -22.16
C GLU A 161 1.00 10.29 -21.09
N VAL A 162 -0.32 10.34 -20.92
CA VAL A 162 -0.96 11.04 -19.82
C VAL A 162 -1.46 10.02 -18.82
N LYS A 163 -0.91 10.10 -17.61
CA LYS A 163 -1.33 9.31 -16.45
C LYS A 163 -2.31 10.12 -15.61
N LEU A 164 -3.35 9.46 -15.14
CA LEU A 164 -4.31 9.99 -14.19
C LEU A 164 -4.38 9.05 -12.99
N ALA A 165 -4.33 9.62 -11.79
CA ALA A 165 -4.64 8.91 -10.57
C ALA A 165 -6.03 9.34 -10.11
N VAL A 166 -7.02 8.51 -10.38
CA VAL A 166 -8.42 8.79 -10.04
C VAL A 166 -8.70 8.15 -8.68
N PRO A 167 -8.95 8.94 -7.61
CA PRO A 167 -9.44 8.38 -6.35
C PRO A 167 -10.78 7.71 -6.60
N LEU A 168 -10.92 6.48 -6.10
CA LEU A 168 -12.16 5.71 -6.15
C LEU A 168 -12.81 5.68 -4.78
N LEU A 169 -14.14 5.60 -4.80
CA LEU A 169 -15.02 5.41 -3.64
C LEU A 169 -14.97 6.55 -2.62
N GLU A 170 -16.13 7.11 -2.29
CA GLU A 170 -16.26 8.09 -1.21
C GLU A 170 -16.54 7.43 0.15
N MET A 171 -15.99 6.23 0.37
CA MET A 171 -16.20 5.48 1.62
C MET A 171 -15.04 5.63 2.59
N ASP A 172 -15.37 5.76 3.88
CA ASP A 172 -14.38 5.74 4.94
C ASP A 172 -14.05 4.29 5.33
N LEU A 173 -13.13 3.69 4.57
CA LEU A 173 -12.67 2.31 4.77
C LEU A 173 -12.19 2.06 6.21
N ASN A 174 -11.55 3.05 6.83
CA ASN A 174 -11.05 2.94 8.21
C ASN A 174 -12.19 2.74 9.21
N LYS A 175 -13.35 3.36 8.99
CA LYS A 175 -14.53 3.18 9.85
C LYS A 175 -15.25 1.86 9.62
N MET A 176 -15.05 1.20 8.48
CA MET A 176 -15.70 -0.08 8.18
C MET A 176 -15.08 -1.25 8.96
N VAL A 177 -13.79 -1.15 9.34
CA VAL A 177 -13.07 -2.19 10.08
C VAL A 177 -12.81 -1.73 11.52
N ALA A 178 -13.67 -2.18 12.43
CA ALA A 178 -13.53 -1.89 13.85
C ALA A 178 -12.21 -2.45 14.42
N GLY A 179 -11.48 -1.62 15.16
CA GLY A 179 -10.21 -1.98 15.79
C GLY A 179 -9.02 -2.05 14.83
N SER A 180 -9.16 -1.58 13.58
CA SER A 180 -8.03 -1.47 12.65
C SER A 180 -6.92 -0.58 13.21
N SER A 181 -5.66 -0.98 12.99
CA SER A 181 -4.46 -0.23 13.41
C SER A 181 -3.98 0.76 12.34
N TRP A 182 -4.79 0.99 11.30
CA TRP A 182 -4.46 1.84 10.17
C TRP A 182 -4.29 3.28 10.62
N ARG A 183 -3.06 3.80 10.47
CA ARG A 183 -2.71 5.17 10.87
C ARG A 183 -3.17 6.21 9.86
N HIS A 184 -3.22 5.81 8.59
CA HIS A 184 -3.60 6.67 7.48
C HIS A 184 -4.94 6.24 6.91
N GLN A 185 -5.62 7.19 6.24
CA GLN A 185 -6.84 6.89 5.52
C GLN A 185 -6.54 5.91 4.39
N GLN A 186 -7.22 4.76 4.39
CA GLN A 186 -7.10 3.79 3.32
C GLN A 186 -7.88 4.28 2.11
N LYS A 187 -7.24 4.20 0.95
CA LYS A 187 -7.81 4.63 -0.33
C LYS A 187 -7.52 3.62 -1.42
N ILE A 188 -8.41 3.58 -2.40
CA ILE A 188 -8.24 2.86 -3.66
C ILE A 188 -8.22 3.89 -4.78
N TYR A 189 -7.35 3.69 -5.75
CA TYR A 189 -7.21 4.54 -6.91
C TYR A 189 -7.24 3.69 -8.18
N LEU A 190 -7.77 4.29 -9.25
CA LEU A 190 -7.57 3.81 -10.61
C LEU A 190 -6.47 4.65 -11.26
N GLN A 191 -5.37 3.99 -11.63
CA GLN A 191 -4.40 4.57 -12.55
C GLN A 191 -4.89 4.36 -13.97
N VAL A 192 -5.11 5.45 -14.69
CA VAL A 192 -5.51 5.46 -16.10
C VAL A 192 -4.34 6.01 -16.90
N ILE A 193 -3.87 5.27 -17.90
CA ILE A 193 -2.76 5.71 -18.76
C ILE A 193 -3.23 5.79 -20.20
N TYR A 194 -3.31 7.02 -20.70
CA TYR A 194 -3.64 7.33 -22.07
C TYR A 194 -2.37 7.48 -22.91
N PRO A 195 -2.19 6.68 -23.97
CA PRO A 195 -1.20 6.98 -24.99
C PRO A 195 -1.65 8.21 -25.79
N VAL A 196 -0.76 9.18 -25.96
CA VAL A 196 -1.05 10.40 -26.73
C VAL A 196 -0.88 10.10 -28.21
N SER A 197 -1.96 10.23 -28.99
CA SER A 197 -1.93 9.98 -30.43
C SER A 197 -1.62 11.26 -31.20
N ARG A 198 -0.43 11.33 -31.81
CA ARG A 198 -0.10 12.42 -32.75
C ARG A 198 -0.76 12.16 -34.09
N LYS A 199 -1.85 12.90 -34.40
CA LYS A 199 -2.58 13.22 -35.66
C LYS A 199 -2.52 12.32 -36.93
N TYR A 200 -1.68 11.30 -37.07
CA TYR A 200 -1.49 10.53 -38.30
C TYR A 200 -1.54 8.99 -38.13
N LEU A 201 -1.68 8.48 -36.91
CA LEU A 201 -1.90 7.06 -36.62
C LEU A 201 -3.14 6.93 -35.73
N ALA A 202 -4.32 7.11 -36.33
CA ALA A 202 -5.61 7.11 -35.66
C ALA A 202 -6.07 5.69 -35.27
N VAL A 203 -5.28 4.99 -34.46
CA VAL A 203 -5.80 3.88 -33.67
C VAL A 203 -6.02 4.43 -32.27
N THR A 204 -7.28 4.74 -31.95
CA THR A 204 -7.73 5.05 -30.59
C THR A 204 -7.39 3.85 -29.71
N SER A 205 -6.23 3.90 -29.06
CA SER A 205 -5.79 2.83 -28.19
C SER A 205 -6.55 2.98 -26.87
N ALA A 206 -7.20 1.91 -26.42
CA ALA A 206 -7.89 1.89 -25.14
C ALA A 206 -6.91 2.29 -24.01
N PRO A 207 -7.39 3.02 -22.97
CA PRO A 207 -6.53 3.37 -21.85
C PRO A 207 -6.05 2.10 -21.15
N ARG A 208 -4.81 2.13 -20.65
CA ARG A 208 -4.33 1.08 -19.76
C ARG A 208 -4.79 1.39 -18.35
N LEU A 209 -5.45 0.43 -17.73
CA LEU A 209 -6.07 0.57 -16.42
C LEU A 209 -5.35 -0.28 -15.39
N LYS A 210 -5.12 0.27 -14.21
CA LYS A 210 -4.53 -0.45 -13.08
C LYS A 210 -5.15 0.04 -11.77
N LEU A 211 -5.62 -0.88 -10.94
CA LEU A 211 -6.03 -0.55 -9.58
C LEU A 211 -4.83 -0.53 -8.63
N ILE A 212 -4.83 0.44 -7.73
CA ILE A 212 -3.79 0.60 -6.71
C ILE A 212 -4.47 0.96 -5.40
N SER A 213 -4.11 0.27 -4.31
CA SER A 213 -4.59 0.59 -2.96
C SER A 213 -3.46 1.02 -2.02
N SER A 214 -3.89 1.58 -0.91
CA SER A 214 -3.05 1.68 0.29
C SER A 214 -2.55 0.29 0.72
N PRO A 215 -1.26 0.12 1.06
CA PRO A 215 -0.65 -1.19 1.33
C PRO A 215 -1.29 -1.99 2.46
N GLU A 216 -1.89 -1.32 3.44
CA GLU A 216 -2.51 -1.96 4.62
C GLU A 216 -3.89 -2.54 4.29
N LEU A 217 -4.51 -2.11 3.19
CA LEU A 217 -5.82 -2.60 2.75
C LEU A 217 -5.79 -4.07 2.32
N LYS A 218 -4.63 -4.58 1.88
CA LYS A 218 -4.46 -5.99 1.46
C LYS A 218 -4.84 -7.01 2.54
N ASP A 219 -4.83 -6.59 3.80
CA ASP A 219 -5.22 -7.44 4.93
C ASP A 219 -6.74 -7.65 5.01
N LEU A 220 -7.51 -6.71 4.46
CA LEU A 220 -8.96 -6.79 4.29
C LEU A 220 -9.34 -7.34 2.90
N PHE A 221 -8.77 -6.77 1.85
CA PHE A 221 -9.20 -6.95 0.47
C PHE A 221 -8.00 -6.90 -0.49
N SER A 222 -7.84 -7.94 -1.30
CA SER A 222 -6.75 -8.04 -2.28
C SER A 222 -7.16 -7.43 -3.62
N ILE A 223 -6.52 -6.32 -4.00
CA ILE A 223 -6.75 -5.69 -5.30
C ILE A 223 -6.21 -6.53 -6.46
N ASP A 224 -5.14 -7.31 -6.23
CA ASP A 224 -4.52 -8.12 -7.27
C ASP A 224 -5.46 -9.24 -7.78
N GLU A 225 -6.43 -9.64 -6.97
CA GLU A 225 -7.45 -10.63 -7.34
C GLU A 225 -8.71 -9.99 -7.95
N PHE A 226 -8.85 -8.67 -7.86
CA PHE A 226 -10.00 -7.96 -8.41
C PHE A 226 -9.90 -7.89 -9.93
N ARG A 227 -10.92 -8.42 -10.61
CA ARG A 227 -11.01 -8.35 -12.06
C ARG A 227 -11.67 -7.03 -12.47
N LEU A 228 -10.88 -6.18 -13.12
CA LEU A 228 -11.37 -4.94 -13.73
C LEU A 228 -12.48 -5.26 -14.76
N PRO A 229 -13.58 -4.48 -14.79
CA PRO A 229 -14.55 -4.54 -15.86
C PRO A 229 -13.87 -4.30 -17.22
N PRO A 230 -14.31 -4.98 -18.30
CA PRO A 230 -13.74 -4.77 -19.62
C PRO A 230 -14.04 -3.35 -20.11
N TRP A 231 -13.07 -2.74 -20.78
CA TRP A 231 -13.27 -1.48 -21.50
C TRP A 231 -13.90 -1.77 -22.86
N LEU A 232 -15.08 -1.21 -23.13
CA LEU A 232 -15.78 -1.41 -24.40
C LEU A 232 -15.39 -0.33 -25.42
N GLU A 233 -15.53 -0.64 -26.71
CA GLU A 233 -15.29 0.33 -27.78
C GLU A 233 -16.26 1.52 -27.66
N GLY A 234 -15.73 2.74 -27.76
CA GLY A 234 -16.50 3.99 -27.63
C GLY A 234 -16.79 4.43 -26.19
N MET A 235 -16.68 3.54 -25.20
CA MET A 235 -16.89 3.83 -23.78
C MET A 235 -15.98 4.95 -23.29
N CYS A 236 -16.47 5.83 -22.40
CA CYS A 236 -15.66 6.86 -21.75
C CYS A 236 -15.48 6.59 -20.25
N MET A 237 -14.55 7.31 -19.61
CA MET A 237 -14.27 7.15 -18.18
C MET A 237 -15.48 7.42 -17.30
N ALA A 238 -16.30 8.41 -17.64
CA ALA A 238 -17.50 8.73 -16.87
C ALA A 238 -18.56 7.62 -16.90
N GLU A 239 -18.57 6.80 -17.96
CA GLU A 239 -19.42 5.59 -18.04
C GLU A 239 -18.80 4.39 -17.31
N TYR A 240 -17.46 4.28 -17.35
CA TYR A 240 -16.74 3.16 -16.76
C TYR A 240 -16.68 3.20 -15.23
N LEU A 241 -16.43 4.38 -14.66
CA LEU A 241 -16.18 4.56 -13.23
C LEU A 241 -17.35 4.10 -12.33
N PRO A 242 -18.63 4.43 -12.61
CA PRO A 242 -19.73 4.02 -11.75
C PRO A 242 -19.84 2.49 -11.60
N THR A 243 -19.73 1.73 -12.70
CA THR A 243 -19.79 0.27 -12.65
C THR A 243 -18.59 -0.33 -11.89
N LEU A 244 -17.39 0.23 -12.10
CA LEU A 244 -16.21 -0.19 -11.34
C LEU A 244 -16.39 0.05 -9.84
N GLU A 245 -16.89 1.23 -9.47
CA GLU A 245 -17.08 1.62 -8.07
C GLU A 245 -18.15 0.77 -7.38
N GLU A 246 -19.28 0.48 -8.05
CA GLU A 246 -20.32 -0.41 -7.53
C GLU A 246 -19.77 -1.83 -7.28
N MET A 247 -18.99 -2.37 -8.22
CA MET A 247 -18.36 -3.68 -8.07
C MET A 247 -17.33 -3.72 -6.94
N LEU A 248 -16.50 -2.69 -6.80
CA LEU A 248 -15.54 -2.57 -5.72
C LEU A 248 -16.24 -2.44 -4.36
N GLU A 249 -17.25 -1.58 -4.27
CA GLU A 249 -18.02 -1.36 -3.05
C GLU A 249 -18.68 -2.66 -2.56
N SER A 250 -19.31 -3.41 -3.47
CA SER A 250 -19.92 -4.70 -3.17
C SER A 250 -18.91 -5.69 -2.59
N GLN A 251 -17.74 -5.86 -3.24
CA GLN A 251 -16.73 -6.79 -2.77
C GLN A 251 -16.06 -6.36 -1.46
N ILE A 252 -15.89 -5.06 -1.22
CA ILE A 252 -15.38 -4.54 0.04
C ILE A 252 -16.37 -4.80 1.18
N ARG A 253 -17.67 -4.59 0.93
CA ARG A 253 -18.72 -4.92 1.91
C ARG A 253 -18.74 -6.41 2.23
N ASP A 254 -18.59 -7.26 1.23
CA ASP A 254 -18.45 -8.71 1.42
C ASP A 254 -17.21 -9.05 2.26
N ALA A 255 -16.05 -8.44 1.97
CA ALA A 255 -14.81 -8.66 2.71
C ALA A 255 -14.92 -8.22 4.19
N VAL A 256 -15.57 -7.09 4.46
CA VAL A 256 -15.87 -6.61 5.81
C VAL A 256 -16.82 -7.57 6.52
N SER A 257 -17.87 -8.05 5.85
CA SER A 257 -18.80 -9.02 6.42
C SER A 257 -18.11 -10.35 6.78
N SER A 258 -17.12 -10.76 5.97
CA SER A 258 -16.36 -11.99 6.19
C SER A 258 -15.55 -11.95 7.49
N ILE A 259 -15.17 -10.78 8.00
CA ILE A 259 -14.54 -10.67 9.33
C ILE A 259 -15.44 -11.26 10.41
N GLU A 260 -16.74 -10.96 10.36
CA GLU A 260 -17.68 -11.45 11.35
C GLU A 260 -17.96 -12.95 11.19
N VAL A 261 -17.99 -13.44 9.94
CA VAL A 261 -18.10 -14.88 9.66
C VAL A 261 -16.89 -15.63 10.23
N ARG A 262 -15.67 -15.12 10.03
CA ARG A 262 -14.45 -15.66 10.63
C ARG A 262 -14.48 -15.60 12.16
N ARG A 263 -14.95 -14.50 12.75
CA ARG A 263 -15.09 -14.35 14.22
C ARG A 263 -16.02 -15.40 14.82
N LYS A 264 -17.18 -15.63 14.19
CA LYS A 264 -18.13 -16.67 14.59
C LYS A 264 -17.50 -18.06 14.50
N PHE A 265 -16.73 -18.32 13.46
CA PHE A 265 -16.02 -19.60 13.30
C PHE A 265 -14.96 -19.84 14.36
N ILE A 266 -14.11 -18.85 14.68
CA ILE A 266 -13.16 -18.96 15.78
C ILE A 266 -13.87 -19.21 17.12
N THR A 267 -15.01 -18.55 17.34
CA THR A 267 -15.84 -18.79 18.53
C THR A 267 -16.40 -20.21 18.57
N ALA A 268 -16.86 -20.75 17.43
CA ALA A 268 -17.39 -22.12 17.35
C ALA A 268 -16.31 -23.18 17.58
N LEU A 269 -15.07 -22.95 17.10
CA LEU A 269 -13.92 -23.81 17.40
C LEU A 269 -13.66 -23.93 18.91
N ALA A 270 -14.06 -22.93 19.71
CA ALA A 270 -13.85 -22.99 21.14
C ALA A 270 -14.69 -24.06 21.85
N VAL A 271 -15.72 -24.60 21.21
CA VAL A 271 -16.52 -25.70 21.75
C VAL A 271 -15.71 -27.00 21.78
N PRO A 272 -15.15 -27.50 20.67
CA PRO A 272 -14.31 -28.70 20.69
C PRO A 272 -12.87 -28.47 21.19
N PHE A 273 -12.27 -27.29 21.00
CA PHE A 273 -10.87 -27.03 21.35
C PHE A 273 -10.66 -26.26 22.67
N GLY A 274 -11.73 -25.76 23.31
CA GLY A 274 -11.62 -24.82 24.41
C GLY A 274 -11.17 -23.42 23.94
N ARG A 275 -10.79 -22.54 24.87
CA ARG A 275 -10.45 -21.15 24.51
C ARG A 275 -9.17 -21.08 23.66
N PRO A 276 -9.12 -20.22 22.62
CA PRO A 276 -7.89 -20.01 21.86
C PRO A 276 -6.80 -19.42 22.76
N LEU A 277 -5.56 -19.83 22.54
CA LEU A 277 -4.39 -19.21 23.17
C LEU A 277 -4.15 -17.81 22.60
N GLU A 278 -4.27 -17.68 21.28
CA GLU A 278 -4.12 -16.42 20.56
C GLU A 278 -5.11 -16.40 19.37
N ALA A 279 -5.68 -15.24 19.09
CA ALA A 279 -6.49 -15.01 17.91
C ALA A 279 -6.29 -13.59 17.40
N ASP A 280 -6.33 -13.41 16.08
CA ASP A 280 -6.31 -12.10 15.43
C ASP A 280 -7.59 -11.32 15.79
N PRO A 281 -7.48 -10.21 16.55
CA PRO A 281 -8.66 -9.52 17.06
C PRO A 281 -9.38 -8.68 15.99
N VAL A 282 -8.67 -8.30 14.92
CA VAL A 282 -9.14 -7.33 13.92
C VAL A 282 -9.72 -8.06 12.71
N PHE A 283 -8.89 -8.82 11.99
CA PHE A 283 -9.32 -9.45 10.73
C PHE A 283 -9.76 -10.90 10.91
N CYS A 284 -9.56 -11.47 12.10
CA CYS A 284 -9.90 -12.86 12.44
C CYS A 284 -9.25 -13.87 11.47
N ARG A 285 -8.05 -13.58 10.94
CA ARG A 285 -7.40 -14.46 9.94
C ARG A 285 -6.55 -15.55 10.55
N LYS A 286 -6.28 -15.49 11.84
CA LYS A 286 -5.46 -16.48 12.55
C LYS A 286 -6.05 -16.79 13.92
N ALA A 287 -5.98 -18.04 14.31
CA ALA A 287 -6.26 -18.50 15.67
C ALA A 287 -5.38 -19.69 16.01
N THR A 288 -4.94 -19.79 17.26
CA THR A 288 -4.13 -20.91 17.76
C THR A 288 -4.80 -21.52 18.99
N PHE A 289 -4.95 -22.84 18.97
CA PHE A 289 -5.53 -23.60 20.08
C PHE A 289 -4.51 -24.61 20.61
N LEU A 290 -4.60 -24.90 21.91
CA LEU A 290 -3.86 -25.99 22.53
C LEU A 290 -4.68 -27.27 22.43
N ALA A 291 -4.08 -28.35 21.93
CA ALA A 291 -4.73 -29.66 21.83
C ALA A 291 -3.87 -30.75 22.50
N CYS A 292 -4.53 -31.82 22.94
CA CYS A 292 -3.88 -32.96 23.55
C CYS A 292 -4.44 -34.30 23.03
N SER A 293 -3.55 -35.25 22.78
CA SER A 293 -3.88 -36.66 22.52
C SER A 293 -3.13 -37.53 23.52
N GLY A 294 -3.85 -37.92 24.59
CA GLY A 294 -3.22 -38.48 25.79
C GLY A 294 -2.19 -37.51 26.38
N VAL A 295 -0.93 -37.97 26.50
CA VAL A 295 0.19 -37.14 27.01
C VAL A 295 0.86 -36.27 25.94
N PHE A 296 0.46 -36.40 24.66
CA PHE A 296 1.05 -35.62 23.58
C PHE A 296 0.31 -34.28 23.44
N THR A 297 1.00 -33.19 23.73
CA THR A 297 0.46 -31.83 23.66
C THR A 297 1.03 -31.09 22.46
N PHE A 298 0.16 -30.45 21.68
CA PHE A 298 0.52 -29.73 20.47
C PHE A 298 -0.38 -28.52 20.24
N LEU A 299 0.06 -27.60 19.40
CA LEU A 299 -0.72 -26.45 18.97
C LEU A 299 -1.38 -26.74 17.63
N VAL A 300 -2.61 -26.28 17.48
CA VAL A 300 -3.33 -26.24 16.20
C VAL A 300 -3.43 -24.80 15.76
N HIS A 301 -2.71 -24.46 14.68
CA HIS A 301 -2.74 -23.14 14.08
C HIS A 301 -3.73 -23.12 12.93
N PHE A 302 -4.74 -22.25 13.01
CA PHE A 302 -5.70 -21.97 11.96
C PHE A 302 -5.27 -20.71 11.21
N THR A 303 -5.22 -20.79 9.89
CA THR A 303 -5.08 -19.64 8.98
C THR A 303 -6.30 -19.56 8.09
N LEU A 304 -7.12 -18.53 8.29
CA LEU A 304 -8.37 -18.31 7.57
C LEU A 304 -8.12 -17.37 6.38
N PRO A 305 -8.43 -17.80 5.14
CA PRO A 305 -8.20 -16.99 3.94
C PRO A 305 -9.18 -15.81 3.84
N LEU A 306 -8.89 -14.86 2.94
CA LEU A 306 -9.78 -13.72 2.66
C LEU A 306 -11.15 -14.18 2.13
N GLN A 307 -11.14 -15.26 1.35
CA GLN A 307 -12.30 -15.85 0.69
C GLN A 307 -13.07 -16.81 1.61
N PHE A 308 -12.74 -16.87 2.91
CA PHE A 308 -13.51 -17.66 3.88
C PHE A 308 -14.98 -17.21 3.91
N PRO A 309 -15.97 -18.14 3.94
CA PRO A 309 -15.83 -19.61 4.05
C PRO A 309 -15.75 -20.35 2.71
N ARG A 310 -15.82 -19.65 1.56
CA ARG A 310 -15.75 -20.26 0.22
C ARG A 310 -14.46 -21.06 0.04
N GLN A 311 -13.36 -20.50 0.51
CA GLN A 311 -12.11 -21.22 0.68
C GLN A 311 -11.97 -21.69 2.13
N GLN A 312 -11.60 -22.95 2.29
CA GLN A 312 -11.40 -23.57 3.60
C GLN A 312 -10.17 -23.01 4.34
N PRO A 313 -10.14 -23.08 5.67
CA PRO A 313 -8.95 -22.75 6.46
C PRO A 313 -7.75 -23.64 6.14
N ALA A 314 -6.54 -23.11 6.28
CA ALA A 314 -5.32 -23.91 6.32
C ALA A 314 -4.95 -24.22 7.77
N LEU A 315 -4.63 -25.48 8.07
CA LEU A 315 -4.23 -25.90 9.41
C LEU A 315 -2.74 -26.24 9.46
N THR A 316 -2.10 -26.00 10.60
CA THR A 316 -0.73 -26.45 10.86
C THR A 316 -0.63 -26.92 12.30
N LEU A 317 -0.12 -28.13 12.49
CA LEU A 317 0.13 -28.69 13.82
C LEU A 317 1.56 -28.39 14.23
N GLN A 318 1.77 -27.96 15.47
CA GLN A 318 3.11 -27.68 16.00
C GLN A 318 3.30 -28.44 17.31
N SER A 319 4.36 -29.24 17.41
CA SER A 319 4.66 -29.94 18.66
C SER A 319 5.08 -28.96 19.75
N SER A 320 4.66 -29.20 20.99
CA SER A 320 5.20 -28.49 22.16
C SER A 320 6.35 -29.26 22.84
N GLN A 321 6.61 -30.49 22.39
CA GLN A 321 7.50 -31.45 23.06
C GLN A 321 8.69 -31.87 22.16
N HIS A 322 8.60 -31.65 20.85
CA HIS A 322 9.59 -32.11 19.88
C HIS A 322 10.16 -30.92 19.10
N PHE A 323 11.49 -30.88 19.00
CA PHE A 323 12.25 -29.78 18.39
C PHE A 323 13.28 -30.34 17.42
N HIS A 324 13.57 -29.59 16.36
CA HIS A 324 14.69 -29.88 15.47
C HIS A 324 16.03 -29.64 16.18
N SER A 325 17.03 -30.50 15.99
CA SER A 325 18.35 -30.33 16.62
C SER A 325 19.01 -29.00 16.25
N HIS A 326 18.94 -28.59 14.98
CA HIS A 326 19.47 -27.30 14.51
C HIS A 326 18.66 -26.75 13.33
N PRO A 327 18.11 -25.52 13.41
CA PRO A 327 17.91 -24.71 14.62
C PRO A 327 16.84 -25.33 15.52
N GLY A 328 16.93 -25.13 16.85
CA GLY A 328 16.03 -25.60 17.93
C GLY A 328 14.55 -25.20 17.82
N LYS A 329 13.95 -25.33 16.64
CA LYS A 329 12.59 -24.92 16.31
C LYS A 329 11.63 -26.08 16.59
N PRO A 330 10.42 -25.79 17.09
CA PRO A 330 9.38 -26.80 17.22
C PRO A 330 9.09 -27.49 15.89
N ILE A 331 8.91 -28.81 15.91
CA ILE A 331 8.50 -29.57 14.72
C ILE A 331 7.08 -29.18 14.34
N LYS A 332 6.85 -28.98 13.03
CA LYS A 332 5.55 -28.63 12.45
C LYS A 332 5.12 -29.66 11.42
N SER A 333 3.81 -29.86 11.28
CA SER A 333 3.24 -30.62 10.18
C SER A 333 3.40 -29.86 8.86
N ALA A 334 3.19 -30.56 7.74
CA ALA A 334 2.81 -29.89 6.50
C ALA A 334 1.50 -29.09 6.69
N ILE A 335 1.23 -28.17 5.77
CA ILE A 335 -0.03 -27.44 5.76
C ILE A 335 -1.15 -28.43 5.42
N LEU A 336 -2.10 -28.59 6.32
CA LEU A 336 -3.24 -29.50 6.13
C LEU A 336 -4.37 -28.76 5.43
N GLN A 337 -4.72 -29.23 4.24
CA GLN A 337 -5.84 -28.76 3.44
C GLN A 337 -6.71 -29.92 2.90
N ASP A 338 -6.33 -31.17 3.13
CA ASP A 338 -7.06 -32.32 2.59
C ASP A 338 -8.06 -32.89 3.60
N TYR A 339 -8.88 -32.04 4.20
CA TYR A 339 -9.92 -32.43 5.15
C TYR A 339 -11.32 -32.05 4.65
N PRO A 340 -12.40 -32.73 5.10
CA PRO A 340 -13.74 -32.44 4.62
C PRO A 340 -14.16 -31.00 4.88
N TRP A 341 -14.56 -30.29 3.81
CA TRP A 341 -15.04 -28.92 3.90
C TRP A 341 -16.25 -28.68 3.00
N SER A 342 -17.20 -27.90 3.48
CA SER A 342 -18.25 -27.31 2.65
C SER A 342 -18.54 -25.89 3.13
N PRO A 343 -18.49 -24.89 2.25
CA PRO A 343 -18.85 -23.51 2.59
C PRO A 343 -20.33 -23.33 2.96
N ARG A 344 -21.16 -24.37 2.71
CA ARG A 344 -22.60 -24.39 2.99
C ARG A 344 -22.93 -24.92 4.38
N TRP A 345 -21.97 -25.51 5.09
CA TRP A 345 -22.19 -25.98 6.44
C TRP A 345 -22.41 -24.80 7.38
N ASP A 346 -23.17 -25.05 8.45
CA ASP A 346 -23.17 -24.11 9.55
C ASP A 346 -21.80 -24.09 10.23
N VAL A 347 -21.54 -23.00 10.94
CA VAL A 347 -20.23 -22.71 11.52
C VAL A 347 -19.85 -23.74 12.61
N ALA A 348 -20.83 -24.28 13.35
CA ALA A 348 -20.57 -25.30 14.37
C ALA A 348 -20.23 -26.64 13.72
N GLN A 349 -20.95 -27.02 12.66
CA GLN A 349 -20.66 -28.21 11.86
C GLN A 349 -19.28 -28.13 11.21
N MET A 350 -18.86 -26.97 10.70
CA MET A 350 -17.48 -26.77 10.20
C MET A 350 -16.44 -27.06 11.28
N ALA A 351 -16.66 -26.56 12.51
CA ALA A 351 -15.74 -26.77 13.63
C ALA A 351 -15.68 -28.23 14.08
N GLU A 352 -16.84 -28.91 14.15
CA GLU A 352 -16.95 -30.33 14.50
C GLU A 352 -16.22 -31.21 13.49
N ARG A 353 -16.41 -30.99 12.19
CA ARG A 353 -15.76 -31.77 11.13
C ARG A 353 -14.24 -31.64 11.12
N ILE A 354 -13.72 -30.44 11.44
CA ILE A 354 -12.28 -30.25 11.60
C ILE A 354 -11.77 -30.97 12.84
N PHE A 355 -12.53 -30.93 13.94
CA PHE A 355 -12.15 -31.65 15.16
C PHE A 355 -12.08 -33.16 14.92
N ASP A 356 -13.10 -33.74 14.28
CA ASP A 356 -13.12 -35.18 13.93
C ASP A 356 -11.91 -35.58 13.10
N TYR A 357 -11.57 -34.80 12.08
CA TYR A 357 -10.37 -35.01 11.27
C TYR A 357 -9.09 -34.96 12.12
N LEU A 358 -8.98 -33.99 13.04
CA LEU A 358 -7.79 -33.84 13.88
C LEU A 358 -7.66 -34.92 14.95
N VAL A 359 -8.74 -35.59 15.36
CA VAL A 359 -8.68 -36.75 16.26
C VAL A 359 -7.83 -37.87 15.64
N GLU A 360 -7.99 -38.12 14.34
CA GLU A 360 -7.19 -39.11 13.62
C GLU A 360 -5.79 -38.56 13.29
N GLU A 361 -5.73 -37.34 12.76
CA GLU A 361 -4.49 -36.76 12.25
C GLU A 361 -3.46 -36.46 13.35
N CYS A 362 -3.89 -36.25 14.59
CA CYS A 362 -2.97 -36.05 15.71
C CYS A 362 -2.05 -37.26 15.97
N LEU A 363 -2.51 -38.49 15.67
CA LEU A 363 -1.72 -39.70 15.81
C LEU A 363 -0.63 -39.79 14.72
N ASN A 364 -0.98 -39.42 13.48
CA ASN A 364 -0.04 -39.32 12.37
C ASN A 364 1.03 -38.27 12.66
N PHE A 365 0.61 -37.09 13.15
CA PHE A 365 1.55 -36.03 13.51
C PHE A 365 2.49 -36.42 14.65
N LYS A 366 1.98 -37.11 15.69
CA LYS A 366 2.82 -37.64 16.77
C LYS A 366 3.86 -38.63 16.24
N LYS A 367 3.45 -39.55 15.36
CA LYS A 367 4.36 -40.51 14.71
C LYS A 367 5.46 -39.78 13.93
N HIS A 368 5.08 -38.79 13.11
CA HIS A 368 6.01 -37.95 12.37
C HIS A 368 7.02 -37.25 13.29
N CYS A 369 6.56 -36.64 14.39
CA CYS A 369 7.44 -35.98 15.36
C CYS A 369 8.49 -36.94 15.96
N ASN A 370 8.08 -38.17 16.28
CA ASN A 370 8.99 -39.19 16.81
C ASN A 370 10.01 -39.64 15.75
N GLU A 371 9.59 -39.84 14.51
CA GLU A 371 10.48 -40.23 13.40
C GLU A 371 11.55 -39.17 13.15
N VAL A 372 11.16 -37.89 13.15
CA VAL A 372 12.09 -36.78 12.98
C VAL A 372 13.10 -36.70 14.13
N LEU A 373 12.70 -36.99 15.38
CA LEU A 373 13.65 -37.07 16.49
C LEU A 373 14.63 -38.23 16.35
N VAL A 374 14.18 -39.39 15.82
CA VAL A 374 15.06 -40.54 15.59
C VAL A 374 16.08 -40.26 14.49
N GLN A 375 15.68 -39.58 13.42
CA GLN A 375 16.57 -39.21 12.30
C GLN A 375 17.63 -38.16 12.67
N GLN A 376 17.45 -37.46 13.80
CA GLN A 376 18.34 -36.40 14.27
C GLN A 376 19.31 -36.85 15.37
N ARG A 377 19.19 -38.11 15.83
CA ARG A 377 20.19 -38.78 16.68
C ARG A 377 21.21 -39.47 15.78
#